data_AF-A0A6B2T603-F1
#
_entry.id   AF-A0A6B2T603-F1
#
_cell.length_a   1.000
_cell.length_b   1.000
_cell.length_c   1.000
_cell.angle_alpha   90.00
_cell.angle_beta   90.00
_cell.angle_gamma   90.00
#
_symmetry.space_group_name_H-M   'P 1'
#
loop_
_entity.id
_entity.type
_entity.pdbx_description
1 polymer ?
#
loop_
_entity_poly.entity_id
_entity_poly.type
_entity_poly.pdbx_seq_one_letter_code
_entity_poly.pdbx_strand_id
1 'polypeptide(L)'
;MSASVTVRVPAKVNVQLAVGAARPDGFHDLANVFLAVGLYDEVTVTPADEPRVTCEGPGADQVPLDRTNLAVRAAELLAARHGIAPDVHLHIAKDIPVAGGMAGGSADAAGALVACDALWGTGTSRAELIDICAELGSDVPFSLVGGAALGTGRGEKLEPLDVGGTFFWVFAVADGGLSTPAVYRE
;
A
#
# COMPACT_ATOMS: atom_id res chain seq x y z
N MET A 1 19.98 22.13 1.32
CA MET A 1 18.65 21.52 1.15
C MET A 1 18.71 20.17 1.82
N SER A 2 17.81 19.86 2.75
CA SER A 2 17.69 18.49 3.26
C SER A 2 17.28 17.59 2.10
N ALA A 3 17.81 16.37 2.05
CA ALA A 3 17.40 15.39 1.05
C ALA A 3 15.90 15.07 1.23
N SER A 4 15.16 14.97 0.13
CA SER A 4 13.75 14.61 0.11
C SER A 4 13.52 13.60 -1.01
N VAL A 5 12.72 12.59 -0.76
CA VAL A 5 12.31 11.61 -1.78
C VAL A 5 10.79 11.56 -1.81
N THR A 6 10.21 11.73 -3.01
CA THR A 6 8.77 11.62 -3.24
C THR A 6 8.50 10.44 -4.16
N VAL A 7 7.58 9.57 -3.76
CA VAL A 7 7.13 8.42 -4.54
C VAL A 7 5.63 8.55 -4.77
N ARG A 8 5.23 8.39 -6.03
CA ARG A 8 3.82 8.34 -6.43
C ARG A 8 3.37 6.89 -6.47
N VAL A 9 2.24 6.58 -5.83
CA VAL A 9 1.73 5.21 -5.70
C VAL A 9 0.29 5.10 -6.21
N PRO A 10 -0.01 4.12 -7.09
CA PRO A 10 -1.33 4.01 -7.69
C PRO A 10 -2.33 3.33 -6.75
N ALA A 11 -3.59 3.71 -6.89
CA ALA A 11 -4.72 2.92 -6.45
C ALA A 11 -4.83 1.62 -7.24
N LYS A 12 -5.59 0.67 -6.71
CA LYS A 12 -5.93 -0.58 -7.39
C LYS A 12 -7.43 -0.81 -7.44
N VAL A 13 -7.84 -1.61 -8.42
CA VAL A 13 -9.17 -2.23 -8.49
C VAL A 13 -9.03 -3.75 -8.61
N ASN A 14 -9.98 -4.48 -8.04
CA ASN A 14 -10.11 -5.93 -8.22
C ASN A 14 -11.01 -6.16 -9.44
N VAL A 15 -10.44 -6.51 -10.60
CA VAL A 15 -11.19 -6.74 -11.85
C VAL A 15 -11.98 -8.04 -11.78
N GLN A 16 -11.46 -9.02 -11.05
CA GLN A 16 -12.13 -10.27 -10.72
C GLN A 16 -11.69 -10.69 -9.33
N LEU A 17 -12.62 -11.07 -8.47
CA LEU A 17 -12.32 -11.63 -7.15
C LEU A 17 -13.12 -12.92 -6.97
N ALA A 18 -12.41 -14.04 -6.83
CA ALA A 18 -12.99 -15.31 -6.42
C ALA A 18 -12.56 -15.59 -4.97
N VAL A 19 -13.55 -15.83 -4.12
CA VAL A 19 -13.35 -16.16 -2.70
C VAL A 19 -13.68 -17.63 -2.50
N GLY A 20 -12.68 -18.39 -2.05
CA GLY A 20 -12.79 -19.80 -1.70
C GLY A 20 -13.32 -20.01 -0.29
N ALA A 21 -13.25 -21.28 0.16
CA ALA A 21 -13.65 -21.66 1.50
C ALA A 21 -12.79 -20.97 2.57
N ALA A 22 -13.39 -20.78 3.75
CA ALA A 22 -12.65 -20.35 4.93
C ALA A 22 -11.59 -21.41 5.30
N ARG A 23 -10.40 -20.93 5.67
CA ARG A 23 -9.25 -21.73 6.08
C ARG A 23 -9.15 -21.77 7.61
N PRO A 24 -8.41 -22.75 8.16
CA PRO A 24 -8.17 -22.84 9.61
C PRO A 24 -7.41 -21.65 10.21
N ASP A 25 -6.69 -20.87 9.40
CA ASP A 25 -5.92 -19.69 9.84
C ASP A 25 -6.74 -18.39 9.88
N GLY A 26 -8.06 -18.47 9.66
CA GLY A 26 -8.97 -17.33 9.70
C GLY A 26 -9.00 -16.50 8.43
N PHE A 27 -8.36 -16.95 7.35
CA PHE A 27 -8.43 -16.33 6.02
C PHE A 27 -9.25 -17.17 5.04
N HIS A 28 -9.46 -16.66 3.83
CA HIS A 28 -10.01 -17.39 2.70
C HIS A 28 -8.94 -17.58 1.64
N ASP A 29 -9.00 -18.68 0.89
CA ASP A 29 -8.23 -18.75 -0.36
C ASP A 29 -8.84 -17.78 -1.36
N LEU A 30 -8.01 -16.95 -1.98
CA LEU A 30 -8.41 -15.93 -2.94
C LEU A 30 -7.73 -16.18 -4.28
N ALA A 31 -8.47 -15.89 -5.36
CA ALA A 31 -7.89 -15.60 -6.67
C ALA A 31 -8.41 -14.23 -7.12
N ASN A 32 -7.52 -13.26 -7.24
CA ASN A 32 -7.87 -11.87 -7.53
C ASN A 32 -7.07 -11.35 -8.72
N VAL A 33 -7.72 -10.76 -9.71
CA VAL A 33 -7.04 -10.01 -10.76
C VAL A 33 -6.99 -8.56 -10.34
N PHE A 34 -5.82 -8.12 -9.88
CA PHE A 34 -5.55 -6.74 -9.53
C PHE A 34 -5.17 -5.92 -10.76
N LEU A 35 -5.64 -4.67 -10.80
CA LEU A 35 -5.25 -3.68 -11.79
C LEU A 35 -4.95 -2.35 -11.10
N ALA A 36 -3.75 -1.83 -11.30
CA ALA A 36 -3.37 -0.48 -10.89
C ALA A 36 -4.05 0.54 -11.80
N VAL A 37 -4.57 1.62 -11.23
CA VAL A 37 -5.33 2.64 -11.96
C VAL A 37 -4.72 4.02 -11.81
N GLY A 38 -5.09 4.93 -12.72
CA GLY A 38 -4.51 6.27 -12.85
C GLY A 38 -4.88 7.28 -11.75
N LEU A 39 -5.18 6.82 -10.54
CA LEU A 39 -5.46 7.61 -9.34
C LEU A 39 -4.35 7.33 -8.33
N TYR A 40 -3.77 8.36 -7.71
CA TYR A 40 -2.51 8.19 -6.99
C TYR A 40 -2.44 9.00 -5.72
N ASP A 41 -1.79 8.45 -4.71
CA ASP A 41 -1.25 9.23 -3.61
C ASP A 41 0.22 9.59 -3.89
N GLU A 42 0.71 10.62 -3.21
CA GLU A 42 2.13 10.95 -3.18
C GLU A 42 2.65 10.85 -1.74
N VAL A 43 3.72 10.07 -1.55
CA VAL A 43 4.39 9.91 -0.27
C VAL A 43 5.75 10.56 -0.34
N THR A 44 5.95 11.60 0.46
CA THR A 44 7.22 12.32 0.58
C THR A 44 7.91 11.97 1.90
N VAL A 45 9.18 11.63 1.84
CA VAL A 45 10.00 11.28 3.00
C VAL A 45 11.17 12.24 3.11
N THR A 46 11.35 12.81 4.30
CA THR A 46 12.47 13.70 4.65
C THR A 46 13.10 13.28 5.97
N PRO A 47 14.40 13.50 6.22
CA PRO A 47 15.00 13.29 7.53
C PRO A 47 14.32 14.15 8.61
N ALA A 48 14.18 13.60 9.81
CA ALA A 48 13.63 14.30 10.98
C ALA A 48 14.43 13.93 12.24
N ASP A 49 14.22 14.65 13.34
CA ASP A 49 14.83 14.31 14.64
C ASP A 49 14.06 13.19 15.36
N GLU A 50 12.78 13.00 15.00
CA GLU A 50 11.91 11.95 15.51
C GLU A 50 10.94 11.49 14.41
N PRO A 51 10.48 10.23 14.43
CA PRO A 51 9.50 9.73 13.47
C PRO A 51 8.20 10.51 13.56
N ARG A 52 7.73 11.07 12.44
CA ARG A 52 6.42 11.74 12.38
C ARG A 52 5.73 11.49 11.04
N VAL A 53 4.41 11.51 11.06
CA VAL A 53 3.58 11.41 9.86
C VAL A 53 2.60 12.57 9.80
N THR A 54 2.44 13.16 8.62
CA THR A 54 1.38 14.13 8.33
C THR A 54 0.65 13.73 7.06
N CYS A 55 -0.60 14.13 6.96
CA CYS A 55 -1.45 13.79 5.82
C CYS A 55 -2.24 15.02 5.38
N GLU A 56 -2.43 15.17 4.08
CA GLU A 56 -3.33 16.16 3.48
C GLU A 56 -4.17 15.54 2.36
N GLY A 57 -5.15 16.29 1.85
CA GLY A 57 -6.07 15.84 0.81
C GLY A 57 -7.41 15.29 1.34
N PRO A 58 -8.28 14.81 0.45
CA PRO A 58 -9.61 14.33 0.82
C PRO A 58 -9.55 13.12 1.78
N GLY A 59 -10.30 13.21 2.89
CA GLY A 59 -10.35 12.16 3.89
C GLY A 59 -9.10 12.03 4.77
N ALA A 60 -8.14 12.96 4.68
CA ALA A 60 -6.93 12.95 5.51
C ALA A 60 -7.22 12.96 7.02
N ASP A 61 -8.37 13.51 7.44
CA ASP A 61 -8.87 13.49 8.81
C ASP A 61 -9.20 12.07 9.33
N GLN A 62 -9.37 11.11 8.43
CA GLN A 62 -9.64 9.70 8.74
C GLN A 62 -8.36 8.85 8.74
N VAL A 63 -7.22 9.41 8.34
CA VAL A 63 -5.94 8.69 8.26
C VAL A 63 -5.25 8.73 9.63
N PRO A 64 -4.92 7.57 10.25
CA PRO A 64 -4.17 7.57 11.50
C PRO A 64 -2.81 8.25 11.33
N LEU A 65 -2.46 9.15 12.25
CA LEU A 65 -1.17 9.85 12.24
C LEU A 65 -0.22 9.34 13.34
N ASP A 66 -0.35 8.06 13.68
CA ASP A 66 0.45 7.37 14.69
C ASP A 66 1.05 6.08 14.12
N ARG A 67 1.63 5.25 15.00
CA ARG A 67 2.30 3.99 14.65
C ARG A 67 1.37 2.91 14.10
N THR A 68 0.05 3.12 14.12
CA THR A 68 -0.91 2.21 13.47
C THR A 68 -0.99 2.45 11.95
N ASN A 69 -0.50 3.59 11.45
CA ASN A 69 -0.43 3.88 10.02
C ASN A 69 0.56 2.94 9.31
N LEU A 70 0.12 2.31 8.22
CA LEU A 70 0.95 1.35 7.48
C LEU A 70 2.21 1.99 6.87
N ALA A 71 2.19 3.28 6.49
CA ALA A 71 3.37 4.00 6.03
C ALA A 71 4.44 4.14 7.12
N VAL A 72 4.02 4.44 8.35
CA VAL A 72 4.91 4.49 9.52
C VAL A 72 5.49 3.10 9.79
N ARG A 73 4.64 2.07 9.80
CA ARG A 73 5.09 0.69 9.99
C ARG A 73 6.06 0.23 8.90
N ALA A 74 5.88 0.66 7.66
CA ALA A 74 6.79 0.34 6.56
C ALA A 74 8.18 0.94 6.77
N ALA A 75 8.25 2.23 7.15
CA ALA A 75 9.52 2.88 7.50
C ALA A 75 10.19 2.20 8.69
N GLU A 76 9.45 1.88 9.75
CA GLU A 76 9.97 1.18 10.93
C GLU A 76 10.52 -0.23 10.61
N LEU A 77 9.80 -1.01 9.79
CA LEU A 77 10.25 -2.36 9.40
C LEU A 77 11.54 -2.30 8.56
N LEU A 78 11.62 -1.39 7.60
CA LEU A 78 12.82 -1.22 6.79
C LEU A 78 14.01 -0.76 7.64
N ALA A 79 13.80 0.22 8.51
CA ALA A 79 14.81 0.70 9.44
C ALA A 79 15.34 -0.44 10.32
N ALA A 80 14.44 -1.26 10.86
CA ALA A 80 14.80 -2.43 11.66
C ALA A 80 15.60 -3.48 10.88
N ARG A 81 15.27 -3.73 9.61
CA ARG A 81 16.01 -4.66 8.73
C ARG A 81 17.46 -4.23 8.49
N HIS A 82 17.73 -2.92 8.49
CA HIS A 82 19.05 -2.35 8.23
C HIS A 82 19.77 -1.80 9.46
N GLY A 83 19.16 -1.89 10.65
CA GLY A 83 19.76 -1.37 11.90
C GLY A 83 19.85 0.16 11.95
N ILE A 84 18.93 0.86 11.29
CA ILE A 84 18.85 2.32 11.19
C ILE A 84 17.74 2.82 12.13
N ALA A 85 17.84 4.06 12.62
CA ALA A 85 16.74 4.71 13.33
C ALA A 85 15.68 5.23 12.33
N PRO A 86 14.38 5.01 12.56
CA PRO A 86 13.32 5.42 11.63
C PRO A 86 13.01 6.93 11.67
N ASP A 87 14.03 7.77 11.83
CA ASP A 87 13.92 9.20 12.11
C ASP A 87 13.65 9.98 10.81
N VAL A 88 12.41 9.82 10.32
CA VAL A 88 11.90 10.46 9.12
C VAL A 88 10.55 11.12 9.35
N HIS A 89 10.31 12.19 8.61
CA HIS A 89 8.98 12.74 8.41
C HIS A 89 8.39 12.18 7.12
N LEU A 90 7.30 11.43 7.28
CA LEU A 90 6.42 10.96 6.21
C LEU A 90 5.32 11.99 5.98
N HIS A 91 5.21 12.53 4.78
CA HIS A 91 4.09 13.36 4.36
C HIS A 91 3.31 12.66 3.25
N ILE A 92 2.02 12.45 3.46
CA ILE A 92 1.13 11.74 2.54
C ILE A 92 0.13 12.73 1.96
N ALA A 93 0.21 13.00 0.65
CA ALA A 93 -0.80 13.74 -0.08
C ALA A 93 -1.78 12.74 -0.70
N LYS A 94 -3.01 12.70 -0.15
CA LYS A 94 -4.04 11.72 -0.54
C LYS A 94 -4.88 12.23 -1.71
N ASP A 95 -5.08 11.37 -2.69
CA ASP A 95 -6.12 11.47 -3.72
C ASP A 95 -6.91 10.16 -3.85
N ILE A 96 -6.33 9.03 -3.43
CA ILE A 96 -7.03 7.74 -3.37
C ILE A 96 -8.09 7.79 -2.26
N PRO A 97 -9.38 7.55 -2.55
CA PRO A 97 -10.45 7.61 -1.57
C PRO A 97 -10.18 6.74 -0.35
N VAL A 98 -10.20 7.38 0.83
CA VAL A 98 -10.08 6.68 2.12
C VAL A 98 -11.29 5.76 2.29
N ALA A 99 -11.04 4.53 2.75
CA ALA A 99 -12.05 3.47 2.91
C ALA A 99 -12.83 3.10 1.62
N GLY A 100 -12.36 3.49 0.42
CA GLY A 100 -13.03 3.21 -0.86
C GLY A 100 -12.76 1.83 -1.48
N GLY A 101 -12.13 0.90 -0.77
CA GLY A 101 -11.76 -0.43 -1.31
C GLY A 101 -10.60 -0.42 -2.34
N MET A 102 -9.96 0.73 -2.54
CA MET A 102 -8.89 0.96 -3.52
C MET A 102 -7.47 0.76 -2.96
N ALA A 103 -7.36 0.26 -1.73
CA ALA A 103 -6.12 -0.01 -1.01
C ALA A 103 -5.15 1.19 -0.88
N GLY A 104 -5.67 2.40 -0.66
CA GLY A 104 -4.86 3.61 -0.45
C GLY A 104 -3.80 3.47 0.64
N GLY A 105 -4.17 2.99 1.84
CA GLY A 105 -3.19 2.77 2.92
C GLY A 105 -2.11 1.74 2.60
N SER A 106 -2.40 0.74 1.76
CA SER A 106 -1.39 -0.20 1.25
C SER A 106 -0.47 0.46 0.22
N ALA A 107 -1.02 1.34 -0.62
CA ALA A 107 -0.27 2.18 -1.54
C ALA A 107 0.71 3.08 -0.78
N ASP A 108 0.22 3.78 0.24
CA ASP A 108 1.03 4.66 1.10
C ASP A 108 2.19 3.90 1.75
N ALA A 109 1.95 2.67 2.21
CA ALA A 109 2.96 1.81 2.81
C ALA A 109 4.06 1.41 1.82
N ALA A 110 3.69 0.98 0.61
CA ALA A 110 4.65 0.67 -0.44
C ALA A 110 5.44 1.92 -0.87
N GLY A 111 4.77 3.08 -0.94
CA GLY A 111 5.39 4.36 -1.27
C GLY A 111 6.41 4.80 -0.23
N ALA A 112 6.04 4.74 1.06
CA ALA A 112 6.94 5.02 2.17
C ALA A 112 8.14 4.07 2.18
N LEU A 113 7.93 2.78 1.94
CA LEU A 113 8.99 1.78 1.89
C LEU A 113 10.03 2.12 0.81
N VAL A 114 9.59 2.39 -0.42
CA VAL A 114 10.48 2.75 -1.54
C VAL A 114 11.18 4.08 -1.30
N ALA A 115 10.45 5.08 -0.77
CA ALA A 115 11.03 6.39 -0.50
C ALA A 115 12.07 6.35 0.61
N CYS A 116 11.85 5.56 1.67
CA CYS A 116 12.82 5.35 2.74
C CYS A 116 14.06 4.58 2.25
N ASP A 117 13.89 3.54 1.44
CA ASP A 117 15.03 2.80 0.87
C ASP A 117 15.93 3.71 0.03
N ALA A 118 15.31 4.56 -0.80
CA ALA A 118 16.04 5.55 -1.59
C ALA A 118 16.67 6.65 -0.74
N LEU A 119 15.99 7.15 0.30
CA LEU A 119 16.50 8.20 1.18
C LEU A 119 17.69 7.73 2.00
N TRP A 120 17.61 6.53 2.57
CA TRP A 120 18.68 5.94 3.38
C TRP A 120 19.77 5.28 2.53
N GLY A 121 19.53 5.04 1.25
CA GLY A 121 20.47 4.39 0.35
C GLY A 121 20.76 2.95 0.76
N THR A 122 19.77 2.25 1.32
CA THR A 122 19.92 0.87 1.83
C THR A 122 20.12 -0.15 0.71
N GLY A 123 19.66 0.15 -0.51
CA GLY A 123 19.84 -0.72 -1.67
C GLY A 123 19.15 -2.08 -1.52
N THR A 124 18.01 -2.09 -0.83
CA THR A 124 17.25 -3.30 -0.52
C THR A 124 16.80 -3.97 -1.81
N SER A 125 16.94 -5.28 -1.90
CA SER A 125 16.55 -5.99 -3.12
C SER A 125 15.03 -5.93 -3.31
N ARG A 126 14.57 -5.97 -4.57
CA ARG A 126 13.13 -6.00 -4.88
C ARG A 126 12.40 -7.16 -4.18
N ALA A 127 13.05 -8.31 -4.03
CA ALA A 127 12.48 -9.47 -3.35
C ALA A 127 12.24 -9.18 -1.85
N GLU A 128 13.24 -8.62 -1.16
CA GLU A 128 13.11 -8.24 0.25
C GLU A 128 12.06 -7.14 0.46
N LEU A 129 11.95 -6.18 -0.46
CA LEU A 129 10.88 -5.17 -0.41
C LEU A 129 9.49 -5.81 -0.52
N ILE A 130 9.32 -6.82 -1.39
CA ILE A 130 8.07 -7.58 -1.52
C ILE A 130 7.78 -8.36 -0.23
N ASP A 131 8.79 -8.97 0.40
CA ASP A 131 8.63 -9.70 1.66
C ASP A 131 8.16 -8.76 2.79
N ILE A 132 8.77 -7.57 2.92
CA ILE A 132 8.34 -6.54 3.89
C ILE A 132 6.90 -6.11 3.61
N CYS A 133 6.54 -5.90 2.34
CA CYS A 133 5.16 -5.59 1.96
C CYS A 133 4.19 -6.69 2.40
N ALA A 134 4.54 -7.97 2.21
CA ALA A 134 3.70 -9.09 2.59
C ALA A 134 3.50 -9.21 4.12
N GLU A 135 4.47 -8.76 4.92
CA GLU A 135 4.35 -8.65 6.39
C GLU A 135 3.40 -7.52 6.81
N LEU A 136 3.30 -6.44 6.03
CA LEU A 136 2.44 -5.29 6.32
C LEU A 136 0.97 -5.57 6.02
N GLY A 137 0.67 -6.25 4.92
CA GLY A 137 -0.69 -6.64 4.55
C GLY A 137 -0.81 -7.22 3.14
N SER A 138 -1.89 -7.97 2.88
CA SER A 138 -2.05 -8.73 1.63
C SER A 138 -2.07 -7.90 0.35
N ASP A 139 -2.54 -6.65 0.41
CA ASP A 139 -2.63 -5.76 -0.76
C ASP A 139 -1.33 -4.94 -0.99
N VAL A 140 -0.44 -4.85 0.00
CA VAL A 140 0.77 -4.01 -0.07
C VAL A 140 1.76 -4.49 -1.15
N PRO A 141 1.99 -5.82 -1.34
CA PRO A 141 2.84 -6.30 -2.42
C PRO A 141 2.38 -5.81 -3.79
N PHE A 142 1.06 -5.74 -4.03
CA PHE A 142 0.55 -5.29 -5.34
C PHE A 142 0.82 -3.80 -5.56
N SER A 143 0.70 -2.99 -4.51
CA SER A 143 1.04 -1.56 -4.58
C SER A 143 2.50 -1.30 -4.97
N LEU A 144 3.42 -2.20 -4.63
CA LEU A 144 4.83 -2.15 -5.05
C LEU A 144 5.04 -2.65 -6.49
N VAL A 145 4.25 -3.65 -6.92
CA VAL A 145 4.38 -4.27 -8.26
C VAL A 145 3.74 -3.41 -9.34
N GLY A 146 2.53 -2.90 -9.10
CA GLY A 146 1.73 -2.15 -10.07
C GLY A 146 1.26 -2.97 -11.27
N GLY A 147 0.82 -2.29 -12.33
CA GLY A 147 0.37 -2.94 -13.57
C GLY A 147 -0.88 -3.79 -13.38
N ALA A 148 -0.86 -5.01 -13.90
CA ALA A 148 -1.89 -6.02 -13.65
C ALA A 148 -1.23 -7.30 -13.11
N ALA A 149 -1.89 -7.96 -12.17
CA ALA A 149 -1.37 -9.21 -11.60
C ALA A 149 -2.51 -10.12 -11.10
N LEU A 150 -2.31 -11.43 -11.24
CA LEU A 150 -3.08 -12.44 -10.55
C LEU A 150 -2.50 -12.61 -9.14
N GLY A 151 -3.29 -12.26 -8.14
CA GLY A 151 -3.03 -12.54 -6.73
C GLY A 151 -3.68 -13.85 -6.30
N THR A 152 -2.89 -14.73 -5.67
CA THR A 152 -3.36 -15.98 -5.06
C THR A 152 -3.00 -16.04 -3.56
N GLY A 153 -3.45 -17.09 -2.86
CA GLY A 153 -3.29 -17.18 -1.41
C GLY A 153 -4.30 -16.27 -0.71
N ARG A 154 -3.83 -15.26 0.02
CA ARG A 154 -4.65 -14.15 0.54
C ARG A 154 -4.58 -12.92 -0.39
N GLY A 155 -3.99 -13.05 -1.58
CA GLY A 155 -3.69 -11.98 -2.51
C GLY A 155 -2.20 -11.59 -2.56
N GLU A 156 -1.38 -12.10 -1.64
CA GLU A 156 0.03 -11.72 -1.50
C GLU A 156 0.95 -12.35 -2.57
N LYS A 157 0.53 -13.47 -3.18
CA LYS A 157 1.31 -14.18 -4.20
C LYS A 157 0.94 -13.65 -5.57
N LEU A 158 1.82 -12.84 -6.16
CA LEU A 158 1.55 -12.12 -7.40
C LEU A 158 2.23 -12.77 -8.59
N GLU A 159 1.44 -13.02 -9.63
CA GLU A 159 1.89 -13.35 -10.97
C GLU A 159 1.53 -12.19 -11.92
N PRO A 160 2.50 -11.46 -12.48
CA PRO A 160 2.23 -10.36 -13.41
C PRO A 160 1.41 -10.83 -14.62
N LEU A 161 0.50 -9.98 -15.08
CA LEU A 161 -0.35 -10.23 -16.24
C LEU A 161 -0.10 -9.19 -17.32
N ASP A 162 0.08 -9.65 -18.55
CA ASP A 162 0.09 -8.79 -19.72
C ASP A 162 -1.34 -8.36 -20.07
N VAL A 163 -1.52 -7.05 -20.25
CA VAL A 163 -2.82 -6.47 -20.65
C VAL A 163 -2.73 -5.89 -22.06
N GLY A 164 -3.74 -6.18 -22.87
CA GLY A 164 -3.77 -5.82 -24.30
C GLY A 164 -4.01 -4.35 -24.63
N GLY A 165 -4.02 -3.43 -23.65
CA GLY A 165 -4.24 -2.00 -23.88
C GLY A 165 -4.59 -1.19 -22.63
N THR A 166 -4.98 0.07 -22.86
CA THR A 166 -5.41 1.01 -21.81
C THR A 166 -6.91 0.87 -21.55
N PHE A 167 -7.29 0.80 -20.28
CA PHE A 167 -8.69 0.80 -19.84
C PHE A 167 -9.07 2.15 -19.25
N PHE A 168 -10.31 2.60 -19.50
CA PHE A 168 -10.86 3.81 -18.91
C PHE A 168 -11.91 3.45 -17.87
N TRP A 169 -11.74 3.94 -16.65
CA TRP A 169 -12.57 3.62 -15.50
C TRP A 169 -13.24 4.87 -14.94
N VAL A 170 -14.46 4.71 -14.43
CA VAL A 170 -15.15 5.70 -13.60
C VAL A 170 -15.41 5.06 -12.24
N PHE A 171 -14.94 5.68 -11.17
CA PHE A 171 -15.15 5.21 -9.81
C PHE A 171 -16.24 6.07 -9.13
N ALA A 172 -17.32 5.42 -8.73
CA ALA A 172 -18.34 6.03 -7.87
C ALA A 172 -18.11 5.54 -6.45
N VAL A 173 -17.64 6.43 -5.58
CA VAL A 173 -17.34 6.12 -4.18
C VAL A 173 -18.57 6.44 -3.33
N ALA A 174 -18.95 5.53 -2.43
CA ALA A 174 -20.05 5.77 -1.50
C ALA A 174 -19.60 6.67 -0.34
N ASP A 175 -20.55 7.37 0.30
CA ASP A 175 -20.30 8.25 1.46
C ASP A 175 -19.83 7.51 2.74
N GLY A 176 -19.66 6.19 2.68
CA GLY A 176 -19.17 5.35 3.78
C GLY A 176 -18.46 4.09 3.28
N GLY A 177 -17.74 3.44 4.20
CA GLY A 177 -17.01 2.19 3.93
C GLY A 177 -17.64 0.98 4.60
N LEU A 178 -17.42 -0.21 4.01
CA LEU A 178 -17.72 -1.49 4.65
C LEU A 178 -16.44 -2.07 5.27
N SER A 179 -16.56 -2.60 6.48
CA SER A 179 -15.46 -3.31 7.14
C SER A 179 -15.18 -4.61 6.40
N THR A 180 -13.97 -4.77 5.84
CA THR A 180 -13.58 -6.00 5.13
C THR A 180 -13.82 -7.27 5.96
N PRO A 181 -13.43 -7.34 7.25
CA PRO A 181 -13.78 -8.49 8.10
C PRO A 181 -15.27 -8.74 8.29
N ALA A 182 -16.13 -7.70 8.23
CA ALA A 182 -17.57 -7.89 8.31
C ALA A 182 -18.14 -8.51 7.03
N VAL A 183 -17.69 -8.04 5.86
CA VAL A 183 -18.11 -8.57 4.55
C VAL A 183 -17.72 -10.05 4.38
N TYR A 184 -16.56 -10.47 4.87
CA TYR A 184 -16.16 -11.89 4.83
C TYR A 184 -17.00 -12.83 5.73
N ARG A 185 -17.77 -12.29 6.69
CA ARG A 185 -18.59 -13.08 7.61
C ARG A 185 -20.04 -13.30 7.12
N GLU A 186 -20.46 -12.60 6.08
CA GLU A 186 -21.78 -12.77 5.45
C GLU A 186 -21.82 -14.02 4.54
#